data_AF-A0A921GNR2-F1
#
_entry.id   AF-A0A921GNR2-F1
#
_cell.length_a   1.000
_cell.length_b   1.000
_cell.length_c   1.000
_cell.angle_alpha   90.00
_cell.angle_beta   90.00
_cell.angle_gamma   90.00
#
_symmetry.space_group_name_H-M   'P 1'
#
loop_
_entity.id
_entity.type
_entity.pdbx_description
1 polymer ?
#
loop_
_entity_poly.entity_id
_entity_poly.type
_entity_poly.pdbx_seq_one_letter_code
_entity_poly.pdbx_strand_id
1 'polypeptide(L)'
;MPSSQPAVRPVLAALLAALAIASSVLVSGPATALPAAQAAPAESPSAPPVPDDDAPVTMDLVSLSPTSLTPGGTLRAEVEVTNASSAPLTDLDLELRTRTSRVTDREALASWQAEAGPDVEGPALATASGTPPASLAPGESTTLVVEATAEELGYSEETYYWGTRRVSLTAVADDEPLAGLRTFAVWRPDGAEETITQSTLLPVSEADAASAVLAPEEHAASAEQGRLASLRALAAREDVDWWLDPALMDPPTLPEPEAAGGEEAEGSSAAPTLRPDPASTAIADELDTAVGERTVLATHYAGADLVSLRESGAMLLEGAARDAADGVWEARGISPRAQVLGVPGAEADAEALEDMIEVGATAAVVPSSSLRPDPSAAVTPSSVGVYESSRTEGAQLSVL
;
A
#
# COMPACT_ATOMS: atom_id res chain seq x y z
N MET A 1 27.72 55.39 -34.47
CA MET A 1 27.38 55.86 -33.11
C MET A 1 26.66 57.18 -33.28
N PRO A 2 25.35 57.31 -32.97
CA PRO A 2 24.53 56.49 -32.08
C PRO A 2 23.53 55.58 -32.82
N SER A 3 23.24 54.42 -32.25
CA SER A 3 22.21 53.49 -32.74
C SER A 3 20.91 53.76 -31.99
N SER A 4 19.86 54.12 -32.73
CA SER A 4 18.50 54.20 -32.23
C SER A 4 17.86 52.82 -32.29
N GLN A 5 17.35 52.28 -31.18
CA GLN A 5 16.43 51.15 -31.17
C GLN A 5 14.99 51.69 -31.12
N PRO A 6 14.06 51.23 -31.97
CA PRO A 6 12.65 51.51 -31.80
C PRO A 6 12.03 50.56 -30.75
N ALA A 7 11.26 51.15 -29.85
CA ALA A 7 10.35 50.45 -28.96
C ALA A 7 9.29 49.69 -29.75
N VAL A 8 9.13 48.39 -29.50
CA VAL A 8 7.96 47.60 -29.93
C VAL A 8 7.54 46.65 -28.82
N ARG A 9 6.72 47.16 -27.91
CA ARG A 9 5.60 46.44 -27.29
C ARG A 9 4.45 47.46 -27.27
N PRO A 10 3.30 47.16 -27.89
CA PRO A 10 2.32 46.31 -27.24
C PRO A 10 1.52 45.46 -28.26
N VAL A 11 1.84 44.17 -28.38
CA VAL A 11 1.01 43.22 -29.15
C VAL A 11 0.61 41.99 -28.33
N LEU A 12 1.27 41.71 -27.20
CA LEU A 12 0.92 40.55 -26.36
C LEU A 12 -0.31 40.75 -25.46
N ALA A 13 -0.66 41.99 -25.09
CA ALA A 13 -1.80 42.25 -24.21
C ALA A 13 -3.18 42.07 -24.91
N ALA A 14 -3.22 42.16 -26.25
CA ALA A 14 -4.47 42.01 -27.01
C ALA A 14 -4.81 40.55 -27.34
N LEU A 15 -3.85 39.62 -27.26
CA LEU A 15 -4.05 38.21 -27.61
C LEU A 15 -4.64 37.38 -26.44
N LEU A 16 -4.36 37.78 -25.20
CA LEU A 16 -4.90 37.12 -24.00
C LEU A 16 -6.37 37.44 -23.71
N ALA A 17 -6.87 38.62 -24.12
CA ALA A 17 -8.28 38.98 -23.97
C ALA A 17 -9.19 38.36 -25.05
N ALA A 18 -8.65 38.05 -26.24
CA ALA A 18 -9.41 37.43 -27.33
C ALA A 18 -9.62 35.92 -27.15
N LEU A 19 -8.74 35.23 -26.40
CA LEU A 19 -8.86 33.79 -26.16
C LEU A 19 -9.92 33.45 -25.08
N ALA A 20 -10.27 34.39 -24.22
CA ALA A 20 -11.27 34.19 -23.15
C ALA A 20 -12.74 34.35 -23.62
N ILE A 21 -12.99 34.90 -24.81
CA ILE A 21 -14.36 35.18 -25.30
C ILE A 21 -14.78 34.23 -26.45
N ALA A 22 -13.86 33.42 -27.00
CA ALA A 22 -14.17 32.50 -28.09
C ALA A 22 -14.62 31.09 -27.64
N SER A 23 -14.56 30.75 -26.34
CA SER A 23 -14.89 29.39 -25.87
C SER A 23 -16.34 29.23 -25.37
N SER A 24 -17.21 30.24 -25.54
CA SER A 24 -18.57 30.26 -24.98
C SER A 24 -19.68 29.73 -25.90
N VAL A 25 -19.38 29.04 -27.00
CA VAL A 25 -20.42 28.44 -27.86
C VAL A 25 -19.95 27.12 -28.46
N LEU A 26 -20.32 26.00 -27.82
CA LEU A 26 -20.82 24.75 -28.44
C LEU A 26 -20.98 23.67 -27.35
N VAL A 27 -21.97 23.86 -26.48
CA VAL A 27 -22.60 22.75 -25.73
C VAL A 27 -23.95 22.50 -26.36
N SER A 28 -24.12 21.35 -27.01
CA SER A 28 -25.37 20.55 -27.09
C SER A 28 -25.17 19.39 -28.07
N GLY A 29 -24.38 18.40 -27.66
CA GLY A 29 -24.45 17.05 -28.20
C GLY A 29 -24.76 16.12 -27.02
N PRO A 30 -25.66 15.13 -27.16
CA PRO A 30 -25.95 14.22 -26.06
C PRO A 30 -24.67 13.44 -25.77
N ALA A 31 -24.06 13.69 -24.62
CA ALA A 31 -23.09 12.79 -24.05
C ALA A 31 -23.83 11.48 -23.79
N THR A 32 -23.73 10.54 -24.72
CA THR A 32 -23.89 9.14 -24.38
C THR A 32 -22.85 8.85 -23.32
N ALA A 33 -23.29 8.85 -22.06
CA ALA A 33 -22.56 8.28 -20.96
C ALA A 33 -22.21 6.85 -21.36
N LEU A 34 -20.99 6.65 -21.84
CA LEU A 34 -20.42 5.31 -21.91
C LEU A 34 -20.33 4.88 -20.45
N PRO A 35 -20.93 3.74 -20.08
CA PRO A 35 -20.80 3.24 -18.72
C PRO A 35 -19.30 3.12 -18.44
N ALA A 36 -18.86 3.71 -17.33
CA ALA A 36 -17.58 3.34 -16.75
C ALA A 36 -17.56 1.81 -16.74
N ALA A 37 -16.62 1.23 -17.49
CA ALA A 37 -16.40 -0.20 -17.43
C ALA A 37 -15.99 -0.46 -15.98
N GLN A 38 -16.95 -0.88 -15.15
CA GLN A 38 -16.67 -1.51 -13.88
C GLN A 38 -15.86 -2.75 -14.25
N ALA A 39 -14.54 -2.59 -14.17
CA ALA A 39 -13.63 -3.70 -14.13
C ALA A 39 -14.15 -4.67 -13.08
N ALA A 40 -14.33 -5.93 -13.48
CA ALA A 40 -14.54 -6.98 -12.51
C ALA A 40 -13.40 -6.90 -11.49
N PRO A 41 -13.69 -6.97 -10.18
CA PRO A 41 -12.64 -6.92 -9.18
C PRO A 41 -11.64 -8.03 -9.49
N ALA A 42 -10.36 -7.65 -9.58
CA ALA A 42 -9.27 -8.61 -9.48
C ALA A 42 -9.54 -9.49 -8.26
N GLU A 43 -9.49 -10.81 -8.42
CA GLU A 43 -9.65 -11.73 -7.30
C GLU A 43 -8.62 -11.32 -6.24
N SER A 44 -9.14 -10.72 -5.18
CA SER A 44 -8.36 -10.42 -3.98
C SER A 44 -7.74 -11.73 -3.48
N PRO A 45 -6.63 -11.69 -2.72
CA PRO A 45 -6.21 -12.88 -1.97
C PRO A 45 -7.46 -13.46 -1.32
N SER A 46 -7.75 -14.74 -1.62
CA SER A 46 -9.02 -15.36 -1.27
C SER A 46 -9.40 -14.92 0.12
N ALA A 47 -10.55 -14.23 0.22
CA ALA A 47 -11.13 -13.93 1.52
C ALA A 47 -11.07 -15.22 2.36
N PRO A 48 -10.87 -15.11 3.69
CA PRO A 48 -11.05 -16.26 4.58
C PRO A 48 -12.29 -17.02 4.11
N PRO A 49 -12.24 -18.36 4.01
CA PRO A 49 -13.37 -19.13 3.50
C PRO A 49 -14.63 -18.61 4.17
N VAL A 50 -15.66 -18.33 3.35
CA VAL A 50 -16.95 -17.89 3.88
C VAL A 50 -17.35 -18.93 4.92
N PRO A 51 -17.63 -18.52 6.17
CA PRO A 51 -18.07 -19.46 7.20
C PRO A 51 -19.25 -20.25 6.64
N ASP A 52 -19.31 -21.54 6.94
CA ASP A 52 -20.42 -22.39 6.52
C ASP A 52 -21.72 -21.73 7.03
N ASP A 53 -22.59 -21.24 6.13
CA ASP A 53 -23.80 -20.48 6.49
C ASP A 53 -24.75 -21.33 7.38
N ASP A 54 -24.55 -22.65 7.38
CA ASP A 54 -25.29 -23.62 8.19
C ASP A 54 -24.60 -23.98 9.52
N ALA A 55 -23.44 -23.40 9.83
CA ALA A 55 -22.75 -23.66 11.10
C ALA A 55 -23.53 -23.07 12.28
N PRO A 56 -23.72 -23.83 13.38
CA PRO A 56 -24.50 -23.36 14.53
C PRO A 56 -23.82 -22.21 15.30
N VAL A 57 -22.54 -21.96 15.04
CA VAL A 57 -21.77 -20.82 15.59
C VAL A 57 -20.91 -20.18 14.52
N THR A 58 -20.69 -18.87 14.64
CA THR A 58 -19.62 -18.16 13.94
C THR A 58 -18.46 -17.89 14.89
N MET A 59 -17.23 -17.92 14.37
CA MET A 59 -16.01 -17.75 15.16
C MET A 59 -15.11 -16.70 14.50
N ASP A 60 -14.67 -15.73 15.30
CA ASP A 60 -13.76 -14.66 14.87
C ASP A 60 -12.51 -14.64 15.75
N LEU A 61 -11.33 -14.75 15.11
CA LEU A 61 -10.05 -14.68 15.82
C LEU A 61 -9.73 -13.23 16.19
N VAL A 62 -9.90 -12.90 17.47
CA VAL A 62 -9.62 -11.56 18.01
C VAL A 62 -8.13 -11.32 18.13
N SER A 63 -7.41 -12.30 18.67
CA SER A 63 -5.95 -12.23 18.81
C SER A 63 -5.28 -13.59 18.82
N LEU A 64 -4.03 -13.64 18.34
CA LEU A 64 -3.14 -14.80 18.44
C LEU A 64 -1.75 -14.28 18.83
N SER A 65 -1.25 -14.71 19.99
CA SER A 65 0.01 -14.19 20.53
C SER A 65 0.85 -15.27 21.21
N PRO A 66 2.19 -15.25 21.06
CA PRO A 66 2.92 -14.49 20.06
C PRO A 66 2.71 -15.06 18.65
N THR A 67 2.91 -14.24 17.61
CA THR A 67 2.90 -14.71 16.22
C THR A 67 4.14 -15.55 15.86
N SER A 68 5.23 -15.35 16.62
CA SER A 68 6.44 -16.17 16.59
C SER A 68 6.70 -16.76 17.98
N LEU A 69 6.53 -18.07 18.11
CA LEU A 69 6.69 -18.83 19.34
C LEU A 69 8.12 -19.38 19.46
N THR A 70 8.72 -19.22 20.65
CA THR A 70 10.05 -19.76 21.00
C THR A 70 9.92 -20.88 22.03
N PRO A 71 10.97 -21.69 22.26
CA PRO A 71 11.01 -22.64 23.36
C PRO A 71 10.64 -21.99 24.70
N GLY A 72 9.85 -22.71 25.50
CA GLY A 72 9.30 -22.22 26.77
C GLY A 72 8.22 -21.14 26.67
N GLY A 73 7.86 -20.68 25.46
CA GLY A 73 6.78 -19.73 25.24
C GLY A 73 5.40 -20.38 25.32
N THR A 74 4.37 -19.53 25.46
CA THR A 74 2.96 -19.94 25.45
C THR A 74 2.24 -19.24 24.30
N LEU A 75 1.56 -20.03 23.47
CA LEU A 75 0.62 -19.53 22.47
C LEU A 75 -0.73 -19.30 23.16
N ARG A 76 -1.28 -18.10 23.00
CA ARG A 76 -2.59 -17.67 23.48
C ARG A 76 -3.43 -17.25 22.29
N ALA A 77 -4.61 -17.85 22.15
CA ALA A 77 -5.61 -17.49 21.16
C ALA A 77 -6.87 -16.97 21.86
N GLU A 78 -7.41 -15.85 21.38
CA GLU A 78 -8.67 -15.27 21.82
C GLU A 78 -9.65 -15.27 20.66
N VAL A 79 -10.79 -15.92 20.85
CA VAL A 79 -11.79 -16.13 19.82
C VAL A 79 -13.14 -15.63 20.32
N GLU A 80 -13.77 -14.76 19.54
CA GLU A 80 -15.16 -14.40 19.74
C GLU A 80 -16.03 -15.47 19.06
N VAL A 81 -16.94 -16.07 19.83
CA VAL A 81 -17.89 -17.09 19.36
C VAL A 81 -19.28 -16.52 19.48
N THR A 82 -20.02 -16.52 18.36
CA THR A 82 -21.41 -16.05 18.32
C THR A 82 -22.34 -17.22 18.01
N ASN A 83 -23.40 -17.37 18.81
CA ASN A 83 -24.42 -18.39 18.57
C ASN A 83 -25.30 -17.97 17.38
N ALA A 84 -25.09 -18.60 16.23
CA ALA A 84 -25.88 -18.36 15.01
C ALA A 84 -27.14 -19.27 14.95
N SER A 85 -27.28 -20.22 15.86
CA SER A 85 -28.40 -21.14 15.92
C SER A 85 -29.67 -20.50 16.50
N SER A 86 -30.79 -21.23 16.46
CA SER A 86 -32.06 -20.81 17.04
C SER A 86 -32.28 -21.29 18.49
N ALA A 87 -31.32 -22.02 19.06
CA ALA A 87 -31.38 -22.59 20.40
C ALA A 87 -30.24 -22.07 21.28
N PRO A 88 -30.42 -22.00 22.60
CA PRO A 88 -29.31 -21.68 23.50
C PRO A 88 -28.26 -22.79 23.45
N LEU A 89 -26.98 -22.41 23.44
CA LEU A 89 -25.85 -23.34 23.57
C LEU A 89 -25.48 -23.49 25.05
N THR A 90 -25.10 -24.68 25.46
CA THR A 90 -24.63 -25.01 26.82
C THR A 90 -23.26 -25.67 26.75
N ASP A 91 -22.52 -25.66 27.88
CA ASP A 91 -21.21 -26.29 28.01
C ASP A 91 -20.24 -25.93 26.84
N LEU A 92 -20.25 -24.65 26.45
CA LEU A 92 -19.42 -24.13 25.37
C LEU A 92 -17.93 -24.10 25.78
N ASP A 93 -17.08 -24.70 24.96
CA ASP A 93 -15.62 -24.75 25.12
C ASP A 93 -14.91 -24.47 23.79
N LEU A 94 -13.60 -24.21 23.86
CA LEU A 94 -12.72 -23.98 22.72
C LEU A 94 -11.51 -24.91 22.79
N GLU A 95 -11.42 -25.83 21.84
CA GLU A 95 -10.31 -26.79 21.77
C GLU A 95 -9.23 -26.32 20.79
N LEU A 96 -7.97 -26.37 21.21
CA LEU A 96 -6.81 -26.10 20.36
C LEU A 96 -6.16 -27.40 19.89
N ARG A 97 -5.88 -27.49 18.59
CA ARG A 97 -5.04 -28.53 18.00
C ARG A 97 -3.94 -27.92 17.13
N THR A 98 -2.90 -28.69 16.87
CA THR A 98 -1.82 -28.32 15.94
C THR A 98 -1.44 -29.49 15.05
N ARG A 99 -0.70 -29.22 13.97
CA ARG A 99 0.09 -30.22 13.25
C ARG A 99 1.58 -29.93 13.45
N THR A 100 2.37 -30.95 13.75
CA THR A 100 3.82 -30.81 14.01
C THR A 100 4.64 -30.68 12.72
N SER A 101 4.09 -31.15 11.60
CA SER A 101 4.71 -30.97 10.29
C SER A 101 4.72 -29.51 9.87
N ARG A 102 5.89 -29.05 9.42
CA ARG A 102 6.09 -27.71 8.87
C ARG A 102 5.31 -27.56 7.56
N VAL A 103 4.71 -26.39 7.37
CA VAL A 103 4.20 -25.97 6.07
C VAL A 103 5.34 -25.30 5.30
N THR A 104 5.75 -25.91 4.19
CA THR A 104 6.88 -25.43 3.36
C THR A 104 6.48 -24.94 1.98
N ASP A 105 5.23 -25.18 1.57
CA ASP A 105 4.70 -24.78 0.28
C ASP A 105 3.31 -24.17 0.42
N ARG A 106 2.90 -23.41 -0.61
CA ARG A 106 1.68 -22.61 -0.59
C ARG A 106 0.42 -23.44 -0.85
N GLU A 107 0.54 -24.58 -1.51
CA GLU A 107 -0.59 -25.49 -1.72
C GLU A 107 -1.05 -26.05 -0.36
N ALA A 108 -0.13 -26.46 0.51
CA ALA A 108 -0.45 -26.87 1.86
C ALA A 108 -1.06 -25.74 2.71
N LEU A 109 -0.62 -24.49 2.51
CA LEU A 109 -1.22 -23.31 3.16
C LEU A 109 -2.66 -23.09 2.70
N ALA A 110 -2.89 -23.07 1.38
CA ALA A 110 -4.18 -22.82 0.77
C ALA A 110 -5.17 -23.95 1.08
N SER A 111 -4.72 -25.21 0.99
CA SER A 111 -5.52 -26.38 1.36
C SER A 111 -5.95 -26.31 2.82
N TRP A 112 -5.03 -25.98 3.74
CA TRP A 112 -5.36 -25.82 5.15
C TRP A 112 -6.39 -24.72 5.36
N GLN A 113 -6.21 -23.55 4.74
CA GLN A 113 -7.15 -22.45 4.87
C GLN A 113 -8.51 -22.72 4.23
N ALA A 114 -8.58 -23.56 3.19
CA ALA A 114 -9.82 -23.87 2.48
C ALA A 114 -10.68 -24.93 3.19
N GLU A 115 -10.14 -25.66 4.16
CA GLU A 115 -10.91 -26.62 4.93
C GLU A 115 -11.98 -25.92 5.79
N ALA A 116 -13.25 -26.19 5.49
CA ALA A 116 -14.40 -25.75 6.25
C ALA A 116 -14.79 -26.75 7.35
N GLY A 117 -15.53 -26.29 8.35
CA GLY A 117 -16.02 -27.11 9.46
C GLY A 117 -14.98 -27.39 10.56
N PRO A 118 -15.41 -28.06 11.64
CA PRO A 118 -14.58 -28.32 12.82
C PRO A 118 -13.40 -29.25 12.52
N ASP A 119 -12.25 -29.00 13.14
CA ASP A 119 -11.12 -29.93 13.13
C ASP A 119 -11.23 -30.88 14.32
N VAL A 120 -11.43 -32.16 14.02
CA VAL A 120 -11.56 -33.27 14.99
C VAL A 120 -10.44 -34.30 14.82
N GLU A 121 -9.45 -34.03 13.96
CA GLU A 121 -8.35 -34.95 13.73
C GLU A 121 -7.31 -34.83 14.86
N GLY A 122 -7.20 -35.89 15.65
CA GLY A 122 -6.30 -35.96 16.79
C GLY A 122 -6.89 -35.36 18.08
N PRO A 123 -6.23 -35.60 19.22
CA PRO A 123 -6.69 -35.09 20.51
C PRO A 123 -6.55 -33.56 20.57
N ALA A 124 -7.48 -32.91 21.28
CA ALA A 124 -7.28 -31.54 21.73
C ALA A 124 -6.05 -31.47 22.65
N LEU A 125 -5.20 -30.47 22.43
CA LEU A 125 -3.98 -30.27 23.21
C LEU A 125 -4.22 -29.30 24.37
N ALA A 126 -5.16 -28.38 24.20
CA ALA A 126 -5.63 -27.46 25.23
C ALA A 126 -7.11 -27.15 25.02
N THR A 127 -7.78 -26.74 26.09
CA THR A 127 -9.18 -26.28 26.07
C THR A 127 -9.28 -24.88 26.67
N ALA A 128 -10.46 -24.26 26.65
CA ALA A 128 -10.60 -22.88 27.06
C ALA A 128 -10.18 -22.67 28.53
N SER A 129 -9.37 -21.65 28.75
CA SER A 129 -9.02 -21.15 30.07
C SER A 129 -10.13 -20.24 30.58
N GLY A 130 -10.58 -20.47 31.81
CA GLY A 130 -11.58 -19.65 32.49
C GLY A 130 -12.92 -20.35 32.69
N THR A 131 -13.96 -19.58 32.96
CA THR A 131 -15.33 -20.10 33.10
C THR A 131 -16.18 -19.49 32.00
N PRO A 132 -16.53 -20.25 30.95
CA PRO A 132 -17.45 -19.79 29.92
C PRO A 132 -18.83 -19.51 30.52
N PRO A 133 -19.70 -18.73 29.84
CA PRO A 133 -21.07 -18.57 30.27
C PRO A 133 -21.77 -19.93 30.31
N ALA A 134 -22.58 -20.17 31.36
CA ALA A 134 -23.31 -21.44 31.51
C ALA A 134 -24.27 -21.72 30.35
N SER A 135 -24.72 -20.66 29.66
CA SER A 135 -25.43 -20.78 28.40
C SER A 135 -25.23 -19.51 27.57
N LEU A 136 -25.22 -19.67 26.24
CA LEU A 136 -25.14 -18.58 25.27
C LEU A 136 -26.43 -18.54 24.45
N ALA A 137 -27.21 -17.45 24.55
CA ALA A 137 -28.48 -17.33 23.85
C ALA A 137 -28.29 -17.17 22.32
N PRO A 138 -29.31 -17.45 21.49
CA PRO A 138 -29.29 -17.14 20.07
C PRO A 138 -28.92 -15.68 19.79
N GLY A 139 -27.94 -15.46 18.92
CA GLY A 139 -27.43 -14.14 18.52
C GLY A 139 -26.50 -13.47 19.54
N GLU A 140 -26.19 -14.14 20.66
CA GLU A 140 -25.25 -13.64 21.66
C GLU A 140 -23.81 -14.08 21.34
N SER A 141 -22.85 -13.24 21.71
CA SER A 141 -21.41 -13.48 21.51
C SER A 141 -20.68 -13.57 22.84
N THR A 142 -19.67 -14.42 22.92
CA THR A 142 -18.75 -14.51 24.06
C THR A 142 -17.31 -14.70 23.57
N THR A 143 -16.34 -14.19 24.32
CA THR A 143 -14.92 -14.42 24.03
C THR A 143 -14.42 -15.63 24.82
N LEU A 144 -13.84 -16.60 24.12
CA LEU A 144 -13.15 -17.74 24.69
C LEU A 144 -11.64 -17.58 24.49
N VAL A 145 -10.87 -18.08 25.43
CA VAL A 145 -9.41 -17.98 25.44
C VAL A 145 -8.84 -19.37 25.61
N VAL A 146 -7.88 -19.76 24.78
CA VAL A 146 -7.15 -21.02 24.94
C VAL A 146 -5.65 -20.76 24.93
N GLU A 147 -4.92 -21.48 25.77
CA GLU A 147 -3.47 -21.35 25.93
C GLU A 147 -2.80 -22.71 25.82
N ALA A 148 -1.69 -22.78 25.09
CA ALA A 148 -0.86 -23.97 24.98
C ALA A 148 0.62 -23.58 24.97
N THR A 149 1.42 -24.22 25.80
CA THR A 149 2.87 -24.07 25.81
C THR A 149 3.52 -24.71 24.58
N ALA A 150 4.71 -24.23 24.21
CA ALA A 150 5.48 -24.84 23.13
C ALA A 150 5.73 -26.35 23.34
N GLU A 151 5.88 -26.78 24.60
CA GLU A 151 6.04 -28.20 24.97
C GLU A 151 4.77 -29.00 24.68
N GLU A 152 3.59 -28.49 25.07
CA GLU A 152 2.28 -29.12 24.78
C GLU A 152 1.97 -29.19 23.29
N LEU A 153 2.42 -28.20 22.51
CA LEU A 153 2.29 -28.19 21.05
C LEU A 153 3.21 -29.23 20.36
N GLY A 154 4.19 -29.78 21.07
CA GLY A 154 5.06 -30.85 20.57
C GLY A 154 5.96 -30.43 19.41
N TYR A 155 6.35 -29.16 19.34
CA TYR A 155 7.25 -28.67 18.29
C TYR A 155 8.70 -29.08 18.58
N SER A 156 9.38 -29.62 17.55
CA SER A 156 10.79 -30.02 17.67
C SER A 156 11.71 -28.82 17.88
N GLU A 157 12.64 -28.94 18.82
CA GLU A 157 13.68 -27.94 19.11
C GLU A 157 14.85 -27.98 18.12
N GLU A 158 14.90 -28.92 17.16
CA GLU A 158 15.97 -28.91 16.16
C GLU A 158 15.80 -27.70 15.22
N THR A 159 16.88 -26.94 15.04
CA THR A 159 16.86 -25.66 14.30
C THR A 159 16.27 -25.78 12.91
N TYR A 160 16.58 -26.86 12.18
CA TYR A 160 16.05 -27.11 10.83
C TYR A 160 14.51 -27.15 10.76
N TYR A 161 13.80 -27.42 11.86
CA TYR A 161 12.34 -27.44 11.88
C TYR A 161 11.70 -26.06 12.14
N TRP A 162 12.47 -24.98 12.20
CA TRP A 162 11.90 -23.62 12.26
C TRP A 162 10.88 -23.37 11.12
N GLY A 163 9.89 -22.53 11.38
CA GLY A 163 8.93 -22.05 10.37
C GLY A 163 7.46 -22.28 10.75
N THR A 164 6.59 -22.09 9.77
CA THR A 164 5.13 -22.05 9.95
C THR A 164 4.55 -23.37 10.45
N ARG A 165 3.64 -23.29 11.42
CA ARG A 165 2.86 -24.38 12.01
C ARG A 165 1.37 -24.10 11.88
N ARG A 166 0.62 -25.17 11.62
CA ARG A 166 -0.84 -25.14 11.51
C ARG A 166 -1.47 -25.21 12.88
N VAL A 167 -2.34 -24.27 13.19
CA VAL A 167 -3.11 -24.22 14.44
C VAL A 167 -4.59 -24.24 14.08
N SER A 168 -5.37 -25.11 14.73
CA SER A 168 -6.83 -25.11 14.62
C SER A 168 -7.47 -24.86 15.98
N LEU A 169 -8.61 -24.20 15.93
CA LEU A 169 -9.44 -23.84 17.08
C LEU A 169 -10.85 -24.36 16.76
N THR A 170 -11.37 -25.26 17.59
CA THR A 170 -12.68 -25.88 17.38
C THR A 170 -13.60 -25.46 18.53
N ALA A 171 -14.72 -24.81 18.21
CA ALA A 171 -15.77 -24.56 19.19
C ALA A 171 -16.57 -25.85 19.42
N VAL A 172 -16.77 -26.21 20.68
CA VAL A 172 -17.48 -27.43 21.11
C VAL A 172 -18.57 -27.03 22.08
N ALA A 173 -19.77 -27.62 21.97
CA ALA A 173 -20.83 -27.48 22.96
C ALA A 173 -21.45 -28.84 23.23
N ASP A 174 -21.69 -29.18 24.50
CA ASP A 174 -22.22 -30.48 24.90
C ASP A 174 -21.45 -31.68 24.28
N ASP A 175 -20.11 -31.58 24.21
CA ASP A 175 -19.18 -32.51 23.54
C ASP A 175 -19.35 -32.66 22.01
N GLU A 176 -20.19 -31.83 21.37
CA GLU A 176 -20.37 -31.81 19.91
C GLU A 176 -19.54 -30.68 19.26
N PRO A 177 -18.70 -30.99 18.26
CA PRO A 177 -17.93 -29.98 17.55
C PRO A 177 -18.83 -29.17 16.61
N LEU A 178 -18.85 -27.86 16.80
CA LEU A 178 -19.78 -26.95 16.13
C LEU A 178 -19.17 -26.28 14.90
N ALA A 179 -17.97 -25.71 15.04
CA ALA A 179 -17.27 -24.99 13.99
C ALA A 179 -15.76 -25.02 14.24
N GLY A 180 -14.98 -24.72 13.20
CA GLY A 180 -13.53 -24.68 13.26
C GLY A 180 -12.98 -23.40 12.64
N LEU A 181 -11.92 -22.87 13.25
CA LEU A 181 -11.10 -21.78 12.74
C LEU A 181 -9.68 -22.29 12.55
N ARG A 182 -9.10 -22.01 11.39
CA ARG A 182 -7.74 -22.43 11.02
C ARG A 182 -6.83 -21.22 10.88
N THR A 183 -5.68 -21.28 11.54
CA THR A 183 -4.68 -20.20 11.55
C THR A 183 -3.27 -20.78 11.60
N PHE A 184 -2.28 -19.92 11.78
CA PHE A 184 -0.87 -20.29 11.80
C PHE A 184 -0.10 -19.55 12.90
N ALA A 185 0.94 -20.21 13.41
CA ALA A 185 1.97 -19.60 14.23
C ALA A 185 3.35 -19.94 13.64
N VAL A 186 4.34 -19.07 13.84
CA VAL A 186 5.72 -19.36 13.44
C VAL A 186 6.46 -19.99 14.61
N TRP A 187 6.99 -21.19 14.44
CA TRP A 187 7.87 -21.82 15.44
C TRP A 187 9.33 -21.44 15.20
N ARG A 188 10.00 -20.94 16.24
CA ARG A 188 11.39 -20.50 16.20
C ARG A 188 12.20 -21.14 17.34
N PRO A 189 12.79 -22.33 17.12
CA PRO A 189 13.63 -22.98 18.11
C PRO A 189 14.93 -22.18 18.36
N ASP A 190 15.55 -22.41 19.51
CA ASP A 190 16.81 -21.74 19.87
C ASP A 190 17.91 -22.07 18.85
N GLY A 191 18.60 -21.03 18.36
CA GLY A 191 19.65 -21.17 17.35
C GLY A 191 19.15 -21.21 15.90
N ALA A 192 17.84 -21.06 15.64
CA ALA A 192 17.35 -20.76 14.29
C ALA A 192 17.76 -19.32 13.91
N GLU A 193 18.71 -19.20 12.99
CA GLU A 193 19.25 -17.92 12.49
C GLU A 193 18.52 -17.44 11.23
N GLU A 194 17.69 -18.29 10.64
CA GLU A 194 16.97 -17.96 9.43
C GLU A 194 16.02 -16.78 9.67
N THR A 195 16.10 -15.83 8.74
CA THR A 195 15.31 -14.60 8.76
C THR A 195 14.54 -14.52 7.45
N ILE A 196 13.34 -13.95 7.53
CA ILE A 196 12.59 -13.53 6.36
C ILE A 196 12.95 -12.05 6.17
N THR A 197 13.58 -11.72 5.05
CA THR A 197 13.79 -10.33 4.68
C THR A 197 12.45 -9.74 4.24
N GLN A 198 11.96 -8.78 5.01
CA GLN A 198 10.81 -7.97 4.62
C GLN A 198 11.33 -6.59 4.23
N SER A 199 10.99 -6.14 3.02
CA SER A 199 11.22 -4.76 2.58
C SER A 199 9.90 -4.01 2.64
N THR A 200 9.90 -2.83 3.27
CA THR A 200 8.74 -1.94 3.30
C THR A 200 9.05 -0.72 2.46
N LEU A 201 8.30 -0.56 1.37
CA LEU A 201 8.41 0.60 0.49
C LEU A 201 7.24 1.55 0.77
N LEU A 202 7.55 2.76 1.25
CA LEU A 202 6.57 3.81 1.53
C LEU A 202 6.39 4.70 0.29
N PRO A 203 5.18 4.81 -0.30
CA PRO A 203 4.91 5.81 -1.32
C PRO A 203 4.88 7.21 -0.68
N VAL A 204 5.89 8.02 -1.02
CA VAL A 204 6.03 9.40 -0.57
C VAL A 204 5.65 10.30 -1.74
N SER A 205 4.35 10.52 -1.88
CA SER A 205 3.77 11.35 -2.93
C SER A 205 2.57 12.15 -2.42
N GLU A 206 2.28 13.26 -3.07
CA GLU A 206 1.04 14.01 -2.85
C GLU A 206 -0.12 13.35 -3.60
N ALA A 207 -1.34 13.53 -3.09
CA ALA A 207 -2.54 13.04 -3.79
C ALA A 207 -2.87 13.91 -5.02
N ASP A 208 -2.57 15.20 -4.92
CA ASP A 208 -2.71 16.20 -5.98
C ASP A 208 -1.54 17.18 -5.86
N ALA A 209 -0.62 17.14 -6.82
CA ALA A 209 0.57 17.99 -6.84
C ALA A 209 0.24 19.48 -7.04
N ALA A 210 -0.95 19.80 -7.56
CA ALA A 210 -1.41 21.16 -7.76
C ALA A 210 -2.09 21.75 -6.50
N SER A 211 -2.27 20.98 -5.43
CA SER A 211 -3.08 21.38 -4.27
C SER A 211 -2.54 22.64 -3.58
N ALA A 212 -1.21 22.80 -3.48
CA ALA A 212 -0.58 23.99 -2.92
C ALA A 212 -0.90 25.27 -3.71
N VAL A 213 -1.25 25.15 -5.00
CA VAL A 213 -1.62 26.28 -5.88
C VAL A 213 -3.14 26.46 -5.92
N LEU A 214 -3.89 25.37 -6.08
CA LEU A 214 -5.35 25.40 -6.29
C LEU A 214 -6.14 25.52 -4.99
N ALA A 215 -5.61 25.00 -3.88
CA ALA A 215 -6.25 24.93 -2.57
C ALA A 215 -5.23 25.13 -1.42
N PRO A 216 -4.52 26.28 -1.35
CA PRO A 216 -3.41 26.51 -0.42
C PRO A 216 -3.79 26.34 1.06
N GLU A 217 -5.02 26.72 1.45
CA GLU A 217 -5.50 26.56 2.84
C GLU A 217 -5.68 25.09 3.21
N GLU A 218 -6.22 24.27 2.31
CA GLU A 218 -6.40 22.83 2.52
C GLU A 218 -5.06 22.10 2.52
N HIS A 219 -4.15 22.50 1.63
CA HIS A 219 -2.77 21.99 1.59
C HIS A 219 -2.06 22.26 2.93
N ALA A 220 -2.12 23.50 3.43
CA ALA A 220 -1.53 23.87 4.72
C ALA A 220 -2.14 23.06 5.88
N ALA A 221 -3.46 22.88 5.92
CA ALA A 221 -4.12 22.07 6.94
C ALA A 221 -3.71 20.58 6.86
N SER A 222 -3.58 20.03 5.66
CA SER A 222 -3.10 18.66 5.44
C SER A 222 -1.64 18.50 5.88
N ALA A 223 -0.81 19.50 5.61
CA ALA A 223 0.57 19.56 6.08
C ALA A 223 0.61 19.55 7.60
N GLU A 224 -0.20 20.34 8.31
CA GLU A 224 -0.19 20.40 9.78
C GLU A 224 -0.66 19.12 10.45
N GLN A 225 -1.83 18.58 10.07
CA GLN A 225 -2.51 17.51 10.82
C GLN A 225 -3.18 16.43 9.95
N GLY A 226 -3.07 16.52 8.63
CA GLY A 226 -3.75 15.61 7.70
C GLY A 226 -2.87 14.50 7.12
N ARG A 227 -3.13 14.18 5.84
CA ARG A 227 -2.42 13.12 5.11
C ARG A 227 -0.93 13.45 4.99
N LEU A 228 -0.57 14.69 4.67
CA LEU A 228 0.83 15.10 4.54
C LEU A 228 1.56 15.03 5.90
N ALA A 229 0.93 15.45 6.99
CA ALA A 229 1.48 15.26 8.35
C ALA A 229 1.77 13.78 8.66
N SER A 230 0.81 12.91 8.36
CA SER A 230 0.93 11.46 8.59
C SER A 230 2.02 10.84 7.71
N LEU A 231 2.10 11.25 6.44
CA LEU A 231 3.13 10.80 5.51
C LEU A 231 4.53 11.18 6.01
N ARG A 232 4.71 12.42 6.49
CA ARG A 232 5.97 12.88 7.08
C ARG A 232 6.39 12.07 8.30
N ALA A 233 5.44 11.79 9.21
CA ALA A 233 5.70 10.96 10.38
C ALA A 233 6.15 9.53 9.99
N LEU A 234 5.55 8.95 8.94
CA LEU A 234 5.96 7.65 8.42
C LEU A 234 7.31 7.71 7.70
N ALA A 235 7.55 8.74 6.89
CA ALA A 235 8.79 8.93 6.13
C ALA A 235 10.01 9.12 7.05
N ALA A 236 9.82 9.70 8.23
CA ALA A 236 10.87 9.86 9.24
C ALA A 236 11.33 8.54 9.91
N ARG A 237 10.63 7.42 9.69
CA ARG A 237 11.06 6.12 10.22
C ARG A 237 12.30 5.61 9.48
N GLU A 238 13.21 4.98 10.22
CA GLU A 238 14.45 4.42 9.66
C GLU A 238 14.26 3.03 9.04
N ASP A 239 13.13 2.37 9.29
CA ASP A 239 12.83 1.00 8.83
C ASP A 239 12.00 0.93 7.54
N VAL A 240 11.90 2.04 6.81
CA VAL A 240 11.18 2.11 5.52
C VAL A 240 12.06 2.72 4.44
N ASP A 241 12.02 2.10 3.25
CA ASP A 241 12.56 2.67 2.02
C ASP A 241 11.49 3.54 1.35
N TRP A 242 11.91 4.48 0.51
CA TRP A 242 11.00 5.44 -0.10
C TRP A 242 10.74 5.16 -1.57
N TRP A 243 9.49 5.31 -1.98
CA TRP A 243 9.11 5.54 -3.37
C TRP A 243 8.63 6.99 -3.49
N LEU A 244 9.57 7.89 -3.78
CA LEU A 244 9.45 9.33 -3.62
C LEU A 244 9.11 10.04 -4.93
N ASP A 245 8.10 10.89 -4.88
CA ASP A 245 7.80 11.86 -5.94
C ASP A 245 8.69 13.10 -5.79
N PRO A 246 9.54 13.42 -6.78
CA PRO A 246 10.41 14.60 -6.70
C PRO A 246 9.62 15.92 -6.60
N ALA A 247 8.34 15.97 -6.98
CA ALA A 247 7.52 17.16 -6.82
C ALA A 247 7.39 17.59 -5.33
N LEU A 248 7.43 16.64 -4.38
CA LEU A 248 7.43 16.97 -2.94
C LEU A 248 8.73 17.64 -2.47
N MET A 249 9.78 17.57 -3.28
CA MET A 249 11.08 18.18 -3.00
C MET A 249 11.28 19.50 -3.76
N ASP A 250 10.29 19.90 -4.57
CA ASP A 250 10.27 21.10 -5.43
C ASP A 250 9.08 22.01 -5.09
N PRO A 251 9.18 22.83 -4.01
CA PRO A 251 8.09 23.66 -3.56
C PRO A 251 7.62 24.64 -4.65
N PRO A 252 6.31 24.70 -4.98
CA PRO A 252 5.83 25.61 -6.00
C PRO A 252 6.04 27.06 -5.58
N THR A 253 6.31 27.93 -6.56
CA THR A 253 6.43 29.37 -6.33
C THR A 253 5.07 30.06 -6.45
N LEU A 254 4.64 30.69 -5.37
CA LEU A 254 3.36 31.37 -5.24
C LEU A 254 3.56 32.90 -5.18
N PRO A 255 2.58 33.70 -5.61
CA PRO A 255 2.58 35.14 -5.38
C PRO A 255 2.68 35.46 -3.89
N GLU A 256 3.47 36.48 -3.53
CA GLU A 256 3.48 36.95 -2.15
C GLU A 256 2.09 37.50 -1.77
N PRO A 257 1.55 37.13 -0.59
CA PRO A 257 0.32 37.72 -0.10
C PRO A 257 0.55 39.22 0.09
N GLU A 258 -0.26 40.04 -0.59
CA GLU A 258 -0.18 41.49 -0.46
C GLU A 258 -0.39 41.87 1.02
N ALA A 259 0.58 42.57 1.61
CA ALA A 259 0.41 43.11 2.95
C ALA A 259 -0.81 44.04 2.94
N ALA A 260 -1.79 43.74 3.79
CA ALA A 260 -3.10 44.41 3.86
C ALA A 260 -3.06 45.90 4.31
N GLY A 261 -2.04 46.67 3.94
CA GLY A 261 -1.84 48.04 4.40
C GLY A 261 -1.00 48.95 3.49
N GLY A 262 -0.78 48.61 2.23
CA GLY A 262 -0.12 49.51 1.28
C GLY A 262 -1.14 50.38 0.54
N GLU A 263 -1.10 51.70 0.72
CA GLU A 263 -1.81 52.64 -0.13
C GLU A 263 -1.50 52.33 -1.60
N GLU A 264 -2.54 52.13 -2.41
CA GLU A 264 -2.44 51.87 -3.84
C GLU A 264 -1.65 53.00 -4.51
N ALA A 265 -0.36 52.75 -4.79
CA ALA A 265 0.40 53.60 -5.69
C ALA A 265 -0.09 53.33 -7.11
N GLU A 266 -1.06 54.14 -7.55
CA GLU A 266 -1.54 54.16 -8.94
C GLU A 266 -0.36 54.18 -9.92
N GLY A 267 -0.21 53.11 -10.70
CA GLY A 267 0.58 53.12 -11.95
C GLY A 267 1.81 52.22 -12.02
N SER A 268 2.14 51.40 -11.01
CA SER A 268 3.23 50.42 -11.15
C SER A 268 2.70 49.05 -11.57
N SER A 269 2.84 48.72 -12.86
CA SER A 269 2.74 47.34 -13.38
C SER A 269 3.97 46.53 -12.98
N ALA A 270 4.28 46.45 -11.68
CA ALA A 270 5.30 45.55 -11.18
C ALA A 270 4.75 44.11 -11.27
N ALA A 271 5.53 43.20 -11.85
CA ALA A 271 5.20 41.78 -11.79
C ALA A 271 5.13 41.34 -10.32
N PRO A 272 4.17 40.46 -9.95
CA PRO A 272 4.06 39.98 -8.58
C PRO A 272 5.38 39.34 -8.15
N THR A 273 5.82 39.61 -6.92
CA THR A 273 6.92 38.89 -6.30
C THR A 273 6.47 37.45 -6.06
N LEU A 274 7.28 36.48 -6.49
CA LEU A 274 7.03 35.06 -6.31
C LEU A 274 7.95 34.52 -5.22
N ARG A 275 7.43 33.66 -4.35
CA ARG A 275 8.20 32.95 -3.32
C ARG A 275 7.77 31.50 -3.21
N PRO A 276 8.65 30.57 -2.80
CA PRO A 276 8.27 29.19 -2.51
C PRO A 276 7.15 29.11 -1.46
N ASP A 277 6.23 28.17 -1.64
CA ASP A 277 5.20 27.86 -0.66
C ASP A 277 5.84 27.38 0.66
N PRO A 278 5.54 28.00 1.82
CA PRO A 278 6.20 27.67 3.07
C PRO A 278 5.88 26.26 3.59
N ALA A 279 4.67 25.73 3.35
CA ALA A 279 4.31 24.39 3.80
C ALA A 279 5.06 23.32 3.01
N SER A 280 5.05 23.46 1.68
CA SER A 280 5.81 22.61 0.75
C SER A 280 7.32 22.69 1.02
N THR A 281 7.84 23.88 1.33
CA THR A 281 9.26 24.06 1.70
C THR A 281 9.62 23.30 2.97
N ALA A 282 8.78 23.40 4.01
CA ALA A 282 9.00 22.66 5.25
C ALA A 282 8.96 21.15 5.05
N ILE A 283 8.03 20.65 4.22
CA ILE A 283 7.95 19.23 3.85
C ILE A 283 9.24 18.79 3.13
N ALA A 284 9.68 19.54 2.12
CA ALA A 284 10.87 19.22 1.35
C ALA A 284 12.13 19.18 2.23
N ASP A 285 12.30 20.14 3.15
CA ASP A 285 13.47 20.20 4.03
C ASP A 285 13.46 19.09 5.10
N GLU A 286 12.28 18.70 5.59
CA GLU A 286 12.14 17.55 6.50
C GLU A 286 12.46 16.23 5.79
N LEU A 287 12.01 16.04 4.55
CA LEU A 287 12.35 14.86 3.76
C LEU A 287 13.84 14.83 3.41
N ASP A 288 14.44 15.97 3.06
CA ASP A 288 15.87 16.10 2.81
C ASP A 288 16.70 15.73 4.04
N THR A 289 16.27 16.20 5.21
CA THR A 289 16.91 15.84 6.49
C THR A 289 16.72 14.38 6.83
N ALA A 290 15.53 13.84 6.56
CA ALA A 290 15.20 12.48 6.92
C ALA A 290 15.94 11.48 6.03
N VAL A 291 16.20 11.76 4.75
CA VAL A 291 16.63 10.77 3.72
C VAL A 291 17.70 9.79 4.20
N GLY A 292 18.73 10.26 4.91
CA GLY A 292 19.74 9.39 5.52
C GLY A 292 20.40 8.42 4.52
N GLU A 293 20.57 7.16 4.92
CA GLU A 293 21.16 6.10 4.09
C GLU A 293 20.12 5.17 3.43
N ARG A 294 18.82 5.47 3.52
CA ARG A 294 17.78 4.55 3.00
C ARG A 294 17.77 4.48 1.48
N THR A 295 17.16 3.43 0.94
CA THR A 295 16.95 3.32 -0.50
C THR A 295 15.83 4.26 -0.93
N VAL A 296 16.11 5.09 -1.94
CA VAL A 296 15.10 5.94 -2.59
C VAL A 296 14.85 5.42 -4.00
N LEU A 297 13.61 5.09 -4.30
CA LEU A 297 13.09 4.82 -5.63
C LEU A 297 12.33 6.07 -6.09
N ALA A 298 12.60 6.58 -7.29
CA ALA A 298 11.92 7.77 -7.80
C ALA A 298 10.61 7.38 -8.49
N THR A 299 9.52 8.08 -8.20
CA THR A 299 8.38 8.14 -9.13
C THR A 299 8.68 9.18 -10.22
N HIS A 300 7.80 9.29 -11.21
CA HIS A 300 7.79 10.44 -12.09
C HIS A 300 7.32 11.70 -11.34
N TYR A 301 7.92 12.83 -11.69
CA TYR A 301 7.56 14.15 -11.16
C TYR A 301 6.10 14.47 -11.41
N ALA A 302 5.30 14.66 -10.36
CA ALA A 302 3.86 14.94 -10.48
C ALA A 302 3.18 13.92 -11.43
N GLY A 303 3.35 12.62 -11.16
CA GLY A 303 3.05 11.55 -12.12
C GLY A 303 1.65 11.61 -12.77
N ALA A 304 0.62 12.02 -12.03
CA ALA A 304 -0.74 12.18 -12.56
C ALA A 304 -0.83 13.27 -13.65
N ASP A 305 -0.10 14.36 -13.47
CA ASP A 305 -0.08 15.48 -14.42
C ASP A 305 0.69 15.11 -15.67
N LEU A 306 1.78 14.34 -15.55
CA LEU A 306 2.55 13.87 -16.69
C LEU A 306 1.77 12.93 -17.59
N VAL A 307 0.91 12.07 -17.03
CA VAL A 307 -0.03 11.24 -17.81
C VAL A 307 -0.95 12.14 -18.64
N SER A 308 -1.55 13.15 -18.00
CA SER A 308 -2.44 14.11 -18.66
C SER A 308 -1.74 14.91 -19.77
N LEU A 309 -0.49 15.33 -19.54
CA LEU A 309 0.32 16.02 -20.54
C LEU A 309 0.61 15.12 -21.75
N ARG A 310 0.92 13.85 -21.52
CA ARG A 310 1.18 12.88 -22.60
C ARG A 310 -0.07 12.62 -23.45
N GLU A 311 -1.22 12.40 -22.80
CA GLU A 311 -2.49 12.19 -23.50
C GLU A 311 -2.92 13.41 -24.32
N SER A 312 -2.63 14.63 -23.83
CA SER A 312 -2.89 15.87 -24.56
C SER A 312 -1.88 16.17 -25.69
N GLY A 313 -0.82 15.35 -25.83
CA GLY A 313 0.25 15.56 -26.81
C GLY A 313 1.20 16.71 -26.46
N ALA A 314 1.20 17.17 -25.21
CA ALA A 314 1.99 18.30 -24.72
C ALA A 314 3.45 17.91 -24.39
N MET A 315 4.14 17.28 -25.37
CA MET A 315 5.48 16.69 -25.20
C MET A 315 6.55 17.68 -24.69
N LEU A 316 6.43 18.97 -25.00
CA LEU A 316 7.38 19.99 -24.52
C LEU A 316 7.26 20.23 -23.00
N LEU A 317 6.04 20.22 -22.47
CA LEU A 317 5.80 20.39 -21.03
C LEU A 317 6.22 19.14 -20.27
N GLU A 318 5.94 17.97 -20.85
CA GLU A 318 6.40 16.69 -20.30
C GLU A 318 7.94 16.62 -20.23
N GLY A 319 8.64 17.08 -21.28
CA GLY A 319 10.10 17.20 -21.27
C GLY A 319 10.61 18.14 -20.18
N ALA A 320 10.01 19.33 -20.05
CA ALA A 320 10.40 20.30 -19.03
C ALA A 320 10.18 19.77 -17.59
N ALA A 321 9.12 18.99 -17.35
CA ALA A 321 8.87 18.37 -16.04
C ALA A 321 9.92 17.29 -15.71
N ARG A 322 10.39 16.52 -16.71
CA ARG A 322 11.51 15.58 -16.51
C ARG A 322 12.81 16.30 -16.17
N ASP A 323 13.14 17.36 -16.91
CA ASP A 323 14.33 18.17 -16.65
C ASP A 323 14.27 18.81 -15.25
N ALA A 324 13.08 19.23 -14.81
CA ALA A 324 12.86 19.74 -13.45
C ALA A 324 13.11 18.64 -12.40
N ALA A 325 12.61 17.43 -12.63
CA ALA A 325 12.85 16.28 -11.75
C ALA A 325 14.35 16.00 -11.55
N ASP A 326 15.11 15.98 -12.65
CA ASP A 326 16.56 15.76 -12.60
C ASP A 326 17.27 16.89 -11.82
N GLY A 327 16.84 18.14 -12.03
CA GLY A 327 17.35 19.29 -11.29
C GLY A 327 17.08 19.21 -9.78
N VAL A 328 15.94 18.67 -9.38
CA VAL A 328 15.58 18.48 -7.96
C VAL A 328 16.49 17.45 -7.30
N TRP A 329 16.73 16.32 -7.96
CA TRP A 329 17.64 15.29 -7.46
C TRP A 329 19.06 15.80 -7.31
N GLU A 330 19.57 16.52 -8.32
CA GLU A 330 20.89 17.13 -8.27
C GLU A 330 21.00 18.17 -7.14
N ALA A 331 20.00 19.04 -7.00
CA ALA A 331 20.00 20.09 -5.98
C ALA A 331 19.97 19.55 -4.54
N ARG A 332 19.27 18.43 -4.32
CA ARG A 332 19.17 17.75 -3.01
C ARG A 332 20.28 16.74 -2.76
N GLY A 333 21.13 16.45 -3.76
CA GLY A 333 22.18 15.44 -3.65
C GLY A 333 21.65 14.02 -3.44
N ILE A 334 20.38 13.77 -3.78
CA ILE A 334 19.74 12.46 -3.68
C ILE A 334 19.96 11.75 -5.01
N SER A 335 20.44 10.51 -4.97
CA SER A 335 20.61 9.66 -6.15
C SER A 335 19.64 8.48 -6.08
N PRO A 336 18.45 8.58 -6.70
CA PRO A 336 17.48 7.49 -6.70
C PRO A 336 18.09 6.21 -7.29
N ARG A 337 17.81 5.07 -6.67
CA ARG A 337 18.37 3.78 -7.07
C ARG A 337 17.80 3.28 -8.40
N ALA A 338 16.54 3.64 -8.67
CA ALA A 338 15.81 3.37 -9.90
C ALA A 338 14.68 4.40 -10.08
N GLN A 339 14.22 4.58 -11.33
CA GLN A 339 12.96 5.23 -11.64
C GLN A 339 11.90 4.14 -11.79
N VAL A 340 10.83 4.25 -11.01
CA VAL A 340 9.92 3.15 -10.72
C VAL A 340 8.48 3.57 -10.97
N LEU A 341 7.76 2.73 -11.71
CA LEU A 341 6.31 2.80 -11.85
C LEU A 341 5.66 1.59 -11.17
N GLY A 342 4.52 1.81 -10.53
CA GLY A 342 3.69 0.73 -10.03
C GLY A 342 2.70 0.31 -11.11
N VAL A 343 2.53 -0.99 -11.31
CA VAL A 343 1.49 -1.54 -12.19
C VAL A 343 0.47 -2.29 -11.34
N PRO A 344 -0.83 -1.95 -11.41
CA PRO A 344 -1.87 -2.73 -10.76
C PRO A 344 -1.81 -4.21 -11.18
N GLY A 345 -2.07 -5.14 -10.27
CA GLY A 345 -1.83 -6.57 -10.51
C GLY A 345 -2.57 -7.19 -11.69
N ALA A 346 -3.78 -6.70 -11.98
CA ALA A 346 -4.57 -7.17 -13.11
C ALA A 346 -4.05 -6.66 -14.47
N GLU A 347 -3.22 -5.60 -14.45
CA GLU A 347 -2.68 -4.91 -15.62
C GLU A 347 -1.19 -5.19 -15.83
N ALA A 348 -0.54 -5.87 -14.87
CA ALA A 348 0.88 -6.21 -14.92
C ALA A 348 1.15 -7.38 -15.88
N ASP A 349 0.95 -7.12 -17.18
CA ASP A 349 1.28 -8.02 -18.27
C ASP A 349 2.52 -7.56 -19.05
N ALA A 350 2.91 -8.34 -20.07
CA ALA A 350 4.10 -8.04 -20.86
C ALA A 350 3.98 -6.71 -21.63
N GLU A 351 2.78 -6.32 -22.07
CA GLU A 351 2.57 -5.07 -22.80
C GLU A 351 2.78 -3.87 -21.88
N ALA A 352 2.22 -3.91 -20.67
CA ALA A 352 2.44 -2.88 -19.66
C ALA A 352 3.92 -2.73 -19.27
N LEU A 353 4.66 -3.83 -19.15
CA LEU A 353 6.11 -3.78 -18.83
C LEU A 353 6.95 -3.24 -19.99
N GLU A 354 6.56 -3.48 -21.24
CA GLU A 354 7.22 -2.86 -22.40
C GLU A 354 6.98 -1.35 -22.44
N ASP A 355 5.74 -0.92 -22.20
CA ASP A 355 5.39 0.49 -22.15
C ASP A 355 6.16 1.22 -21.03
N MET A 356 6.40 0.54 -19.91
CA MET A 356 7.27 1.05 -18.84
C MET A 356 8.72 1.29 -19.28
N ILE A 357 9.30 0.38 -20.05
CA ILE A 357 10.65 0.54 -20.60
C ILE A 357 10.67 1.72 -21.57
N GLU A 358 9.67 1.84 -22.44
CA GLU A 358 9.57 2.92 -23.43
C GLU A 358 9.50 4.31 -22.77
N VAL A 359 8.86 4.43 -21.60
CA VAL A 359 8.77 5.69 -20.86
C VAL A 359 9.98 5.98 -19.97
N GLY A 360 10.96 5.06 -19.95
CA GLY A 360 12.25 5.23 -19.28
C GLY A 360 12.33 4.67 -17.86
N ALA A 361 11.34 3.87 -17.42
CA ALA A 361 11.42 3.21 -16.12
C ALA A 361 12.58 2.20 -16.10
N THR A 362 13.28 2.14 -14.98
CA THR A 362 14.38 1.18 -14.76
C THR A 362 13.99 0.08 -13.78
N ALA A 363 12.87 0.25 -13.07
CA ALA A 363 12.19 -0.84 -12.37
C ALA A 363 10.66 -0.70 -12.38
N ALA A 364 9.97 -1.80 -12.09
CA ALA A 364 8.53 -1.87 -11.87
C ALA A 364 8.21 -2.43 -10.48
N VAL A 365 7.20 -1.89 -9.81
CA VAL A 365 6.57 -2.57 -8.67
C VAL A 365 5.32 -3.26 -9.17
N VAL A 366 5.26 -4.58 -9.04
CA VAL A 366 4.10 -5.37 -9.45
C VAL A 366 3.73 -6.35 -8.33
N PRO A 367 2.46 -6.76 -8.25
CA PRO A 367 2.09 -7.82 -7.32
C PRO A 367 2.86 -9.12 -7.63
N SER A 368 3.31 -9.80 -6.59
CA SER A 368 4.06 -11.07 -6.70
C SER A 368 3.31 -12.18 -7.47
N SER A 369 1.99 -12.07 -7.61
CA SER A 369 1.16 -12.95 -8.45
C SER A 369 1.42 -12.75 -9.94
N SER A 370 1.74 -11.53 -10.38
CA SER A 370 1.95 -11.15 -11.77
C SER A 370 3.31 -11.60 -12.31
N LEU A 371 4.26 -11.88 -11.41
CA LEU A 371 5.61 -12.38 -11.74
C LEU A 371 5.70 -13.90 -11.94
N ARG A 372 4.57 -14.60 -11.94
CA ARG A 372 4.57 -16.06 -12.01
C ARG A 372 4.57 -16.54 -13.46
N PRO A 373 5.58 -17.33 -13.89
CA PRO A 373 5.53 -18.03 -15.17
C PRO A 373 4.35 -19.03 -15.22
N ASP A 374 3.98 -19.56 -14.05
CA ASP A 374 2.81 -20.43 -13.85
C ASP A 374 2.07 -19.96 -12.58
N PRO A 375 0.86 -19.36 -12.71
CA PRO A 375 0.10 -18.87 -11.57
C PRO A 375 -0.35 -20.00 -10.61
N SER A 376 -0.41 -21.24 -11.08
CA SER A 376 -0.72 -22.44 -10.28
C SER A 376 0.51 -23.04 -9.57
N ALA A 377 1.71 -22.53 -9.85
CA ALA A 377 2.92 -23.05 -9.23
C ALA A 377 2.97 -22.77 -7.71
N ALA A 378 3.41 -23.78 -6.96
CA ALA A 378 3.60 -23.69 -5.51
C ALA A 378 4.83 -22.85 -5.11
N VAL A 379 5.66 -22.44 -6.07
CA VAL A 379 6.86 -21.62 -5.86
C VAL A 379 6.48 -20.14 -5.97
N THR A 380 6.76 -19.37 -4.92
CA THR A 380 6.80 -17.91 -5.03
C THR A 380 8.22 -17.54 -5.44
N PRO A 381 8.47 -17.06 -6.68
CA PRO A 381 9.78 -16.54 -7.03
C PRO A 381 10.16 -15.41 -6.07
N SER A 382 11.45 -15.09 -6.00
CA SER A 382 11.92 -13.90 -5.25
C SER A 382 11.06 -12.70 -5.60
N SER A 383 10.80 -11.81 -4.63
CA SER A 383 10.16 -10.50 -4.82
C SER A 383 11.04 -9.52 -5.63
N VAL A 384 11.95 -10.07 -6.43
CA VAL A 384 12.85 -9.37 -7.34
C VAL A 384 13.03 -10.30 -8.53
N GLY A 385 12.68 -9.81 -9.71
CA GLY A 385 12.85 -10.47 -11.00
C GLY A 385 13.45 -9.51 -12.03
N VAL A 386 13.71 -10.03 -13.22
CA VAL A 386 14.13 -9.24 -14.37
C VAL A 386 13.21 -9.60 -15.52
N TYR A 387 12.60 -8.58 -16.12
CA TYR A 387 11.88 -8.68 -17.39
C TYR A 387 12.83 -8.28 -18.52
N GLU A 388 12.96 -9.13 -19.53
CA GLU A 388 13.73 -8.83 -20.74
C GLU A 388 12.79 -8.38 -21.84
N SER A 389 13.04 -7.20 -22.41
CA SER A 389 12.20 -6.63 -23.46
C SER A 389 12.26 -7.49 -24.73
N SER A 390 11.09 -7.73 -25.30
CA SER A 390 10.91 -8.33 -26.62
C SER A 390 10.92 -7.28 -27.73
N ARG A 391 10.62 -6.00 -27.42
CA ARG A 391 10.59 -4.89 -28.38
C ARG A 391 11.95 -4.24 -28.59
N THR A 392 12.79 -4.18 -27.55
CA THR A 392 14.07 -3.47 -27.55
C THR A 392 15.20 -4.41 -27.16
N GLU A 393 16.07 -4.76 -28.12
CA GLU A 393 17.17 -5.69 -27.91
C GLU A 393 18.10 -5.23 -26.77
N GLY A 394 18.25 -6.07 -25.74
CA GLY A 394 19.12 -5.80 -24.59
C GLY A 394 18.52 -4.89 -23.51
N ALA A 395 17.29 -4.39 -23.68
CA ALA A 395 16.61 -3.65 -22.63
C ALA A 395 16.07 -4.61 -21.56
N GLN A 396 16.28 -4.26 -20.30
CA GLN A 396 15.84 -5.03 -19.14
C GLN A 396 15.18 -4.10 -18.12
N LEU A 397 14.17 -4.63 -17.44
CA LEU A 397 13.44 -3.94 -16.39
C LEU A 397 13.53 -4.79 -15.11
N SER A 398 14.01 -4.20 -14.02
CA SER A 398 13.95 -4.86 -12.72
C SER A 398 12.50 -4.88 -12.25
N VAL A 399 12.02 -5.99 -11.71
CA VAL A 399 10.63 -6.09 -11.24
C VAL A 399 10.62 -6.46 -9.77
N LEU A 400 9.89 -5.71 -8.95
CA LEU A 400 9.85 -5.76 -7.49
C LEU A 400 8.46 -6.16 -7.00
#